data_AF-X1Q2T2-F1
#
_entry.id   AF-X1Q2T2-F1
#
_cell.length_a   1.000
_cell.length_b   1.000
_cell.length_c   1.000
_cell.angle_alpha   90.00
_cell.angle_beta   90.00
_cell.angle_gamma   90.00
#
_symmetry.space_group_name_H-M   'P 1'
#
loop_
_entity.id
_entity.type
_entity.pdbx_description
1 polymer ?
#
loop_
_entity_poly.entity_id
_entity_poly.type
_entity_poly.pdbx_seq_one_letter_code
_entity_poly.pdbx_strand_id
1 'polypeptide(L)'
;AARFLDNVIDVNKFPLPQIEEMTKKSRKIGLGVMGFADMLIELGIPYDSEEALKVAEEVMADIQREAAEASMKLAQERGVFPAFEGSTYDRPDGIKVRNATRTTIAPTGTLSIIAGCSSGIEPLFALSYIRNILDGAQLVEVNPYFEEVAKSEGFYSDELMQQLAAGAHLRDIDGVPDKIKRLFVTAHEITPEWHVRMQAAFQKSTHNAVSKTVNFPQEATREDIAEVYMTAYEQGLKGITIYRDRSREAQVLTTGR
;
A
#
# COMPACT_ATOMS: atom_id res chain seq x y z
N ALA A 1 -3.61 7.80 16.33
CA ALA A 1 -3.50 6.36 16.01
C ALA A 1 -2.59 5.58 16.98
N ALA A 2 -1.32 5.96 17.19
CA ALA A 2 -0.38 5.19 18.03
C ALA A 2 -0.87 4.86 19.46
N ARG A 3 -1.46 5.84 20.17
CA ARG A 3 -2.08 5.58 21.50
C ARG A 3 -3.19 4.53 21.45
N PHE A 4 -4.02 4.54 20.41
CA PHE A 4 -5.06 3.55 20.24
C PHE A 4 -4.46 2.16 20.05
N LEU A 5 -3.45 2.01 19.19
CA LEU A 5 -2.73 0.76 19.00
C LEU A 5 -2.04 0.27 20.29
N ASP A 6 -1.44 1.18 21.08
CA ASP A 6 -0.85 0.83 22.37
C ASP A 6 -1.92 0.35 23.37
N ASN A 7 -3.09 0.97 23.41
CA ASN A 7 -4.21 0.52 24.24
C ASN A 7 -4.73 -0.87 23.81
N VAL A 8 -4.74 -1.16 22.51
CA VAL A 8 -5.19 -2.48 21.98
C VAL A 8 -4.37 -3.61 22.60
N ILE A 9 -3.06 -3.42 22.82
CA ILE A 9 -2.20 -4.44 23.44
C ILE A 9 -2.72 -4.86 24.82
N ASP A 10 -3.25 -3.91 25.59
CA ASP A 10 -3.67 -4.15 26.97
C ASP A 10 -5.07 -4.79 27.06
N VAL A 11 -5.96 -4.47 26.11
CA VAL A 11 -7.34 -5.00 26.07
C VAL A 11 -7.48 -6.28 25.25
N ASN A 12 -6.49 -6.60 24.40
CA ASN A 12 -6.56 -7.77 23.52
C ASN A 12 -6.60 -9.07 24.32
N LYS A 13 -7.40 -10.04 23.85
CA LYS A 13 -7.44 -11.39 24.39
C LYS A 13 -6.59 -12.30 23.52
N PHE A 14 -5.45 -12.74 24.03
CA PHE A 14 -4.52 -13.55 23.28
C PHE A 14 -4.91 -15.04 23.36
N PRO A 15 -4.78 -15.79 22.25
CA PRO A 15 -5.16 -17.21 22.24
C PRO A 15 -4.16 -18.09 23.00
N LEU A 16 -2.91 -17.64 23.15
CA LEU A 16 -1.84 -18.37 23.83
C LEU A 16 -1.08 -17.43 24.79
N PRO A 17 -0.74 -17.87 26.02
CA PRO A 17 0.00 -17.06 26.99
C PRO A 17 1.35 -16.56 26.47
N GLN A 18 2.03 -17.35 25.64
CA GLN A 18 3.34 -16.99 25.05
C GLN A 18 3.22 -15.77 24.12
N ILE A 19 2.10 -15.65 23.38
CA ILE A 19 1.84 -14.50 22.51
C ILE A 19 1.57 -13.27 23.36
N GLU A 20 0.78 -13.41 24.43
CA GLU A 20 0.51 -12.31 25.37
C GLU A 20 1.80 -11.78 26.00
N GLU A 21 2.61 -12.68 26.55
CA GLU A 21 3.90 -12.34 27.17
C GLU A 21 4.78 -11.57 26.19
N MET A 22 5.00 -12.10 24.99
CA MET A 22 5.86 -11.47 23.99
C MET A 22 5.30 -10.13 23.47
N THR A 23 3.97 -10.03 23.31
CA THR A 23 3.33 -8.79 22.86
C THR A 23 3.42 -7.72 23.93
N LYS A 24 3.12 -8.04 25.20
CA LYS A 24 3.23 -7.09 26.32
C LYS A 24 4.68 -6.70 26.62
N LYS A 25 5.63 -7.63 26.42
CA LYS A 25 7.07 -7.40 26.63
C LYS A 25 7.67 -6.45 25.59
N SER A 26 7.33 -6.62 24.31
CA SER A 26 7.89 -5.81 23.22
C SER A 26 7.06 -4.57 22.86
N ARG A 27 5.76 -4.63 23.14
CA ARG A 27 4.75 -3.62 22.80
C ARG A 27 4.83 -3.11 21.36
N LYS A 28 5.18 -3.98 20.41
CA LYS A 28 5.26 -3.63 18.99
C LYS A 28 3.87 -3.25 18.47
N ILE A 29 3.81 -2.14 17.74
CA ILE A 29 2.62 -1.70 16.99
C ILE A 29 2.98 -1.49 15.53
N GLY A 30 1.96 -1.38 14.68
CA GLY A 30 2.12 -1.21 13.24
C GLY A 30 1.15 -0.18 12.69
N LEU A 31 1.54 1.08 12.70
CA LEU A 31 0.85 2.16 11.99
C LEU A 31 1.26 2.16 10.51
N GLY A 32 0.28 2.08 9.61
CA GLY A 32 0.47 2.14 8.16
C GLY A 32 -0.46 3.17 7.52
N VAL A 33 -0.57 3.10 6.19
CA VAL A 33 -1.41 3.97 5.36
C VAL A 33 -2.29 3.15 4.42
N MET A 34 -3.32 3.81 3.87
CA MET A 34 -4.10 3.39 2.70
C MET A 34 -4.51 4.64 1.91
N GLY A 35 -4.97 4.49 0.67
CA GLY A 35 -5.37 5.61 -0.18
C GLY A 35 -4.22 6.36 -0.84
N PHE A 36 -3.02 5.77 -0.91
CA PHE A 36 -1.85 6.46 -1.47
C PHE A 36 -2.01 6.79 -2.97
N ALA A 37 -2.55 5.86 -3.76
CA ALA A 37 -2.80 6.11 -5.18
C ALA A 37 -3.82 7.22 -5.42
N ASP A 38 -4.88 7.25 -4.62
CA ASP A 38 -5.91 8.29 -4.70
C ASP A 38 -5.33 9.67 -4.41
N MET A 39 -4.50 9.78 -3.35
CA MET A 39 -3.81 11.02 -3.00
C MET A 39 -2.90 11.50 -4.15
N LEU A 40 -2.16 10.59 -4.81
CA LEU A 40 -1.34 10.96 -5.96
C LEU A 40 -2.19 11.47 -7.13
N ILE A 41 -3.36 10.85 -7.38
CA ILE A 41 -4.29 11.28 -8.43
C ILE A 41 -4.81 12.69 -8.14
N GLU A 42 -5.24 12.97 -6.92
CA GLU A 42 -5.68 14.32 -6.52
C GLU A 42 -4.58 15.37 -6.65
N LEU A 43 -3.33 14.99 -6.41
CA LEU A 43 -2.16 15.85 -6.61
C LEU A 43 -1.74 15.98 -8.09
N GLY A 44 -2.33 15.21 -9.00
CA GLY A 44 -1.96 15.17 -10.41
C GLY A 44 -0.61 14.48 -10.67
N ILE A 45 -0.15 13.62 -9.76
CA ILE A 45 1.16 12.98 -9.79
C ILE A 45 1.02 11.53 -10.30
N PRO A 46 1.68 11.16 -11.41
CA PRO A 46 1.72 9.77 -11.87
C PRO A 46 2.40 8.85 -10.85
N TYR A 47 1.83 7.68 -10.61
CA TYR A 47 2.29 6.75 -9.57
C TYR A 47 3.76 6.32 -9.73
N ASP A 48 4.17 5.99 -10.95
CA ASP A 48 5.51 5.55 -11.35
C ASP A 48 6.37 6.74 -11.80
N SER A 49 6.51 7.73 -10.92
CA SER A 49 7.32 8.94 -11.14
C SER A 49 8.26 9.23 -9.97
N GLU A 50 9.35 9.95 -10.23
CA GLU A 50 10.29 10.41 -9.18
C GLU A 50 9.59 11.29 -8.13
N GLU A 51 8.62 12.09 -8.58
CA GLU A 51 7.82 12.93 -7.69
C GLU A 51 6.98 12.08 -6.73
N ALA A 52 6.33 11.03 -7.23
CA ALA A 52 5.58 10.10 -6.38
C ALA A 52 6.47 9.39 -5.34
N LEU A 53 7.70 9.02 -5.71
CA LEU A 53 8.67 8.44 -4.76
C LEU A 53 9.04 9.43 -3.65
N LYS A 54 9.25 10.70 -4.01
CA LYS A 54 9.55 11.75 -3.04
C LYS A 54 8.36 11.96 -2.08
N VAL A 55 7.14 12.02 -2.60
CA VAL A 55 5.92 12.13 -1.78
C VAL A 55 5.78 10.92 -0.86
N ALA A 56 6.05 9.71 -1.34
CA ALA A 56 6.05 8.50 -0.51
C ALA A 56 7.04 8.58 0.67
N GLU A 57 8.26 9.06 0.42
CA GLU A 57 9.29 9.25 1.45
C GLU A 57 8.87 10.29 2.49
N GLU A 58 8.36 11.44 2.03
CA GLU A 58 7.92 12.54 2.90
C GLU A 58 6.75 12.10 3.80
N VAL A 59 5.70 11.52 3.21
CA VAL A 59 4.53 11.03 3.95
C VAL A 59 4.93 10.01 5.00
N MET A 60 5.74 9.02 4.61
CA MET A 60 6.11 7.96 5.55
C MET A 60 7.09 8.45 6.62
N ALA A 61 7.99 9.38 6.31
CA ALA A 61 8.87 10.02 7.28
C ALA A 61 8.08 10.82 8.32
N ASP A 62 7.07 11.58 7.89
CA ASP A 62 6.19 12.33 8.79
C ASP A 62 5.42 11.39 9.72
N ILE A 63 4.82 10.33 9.18
CA ILE A 63 4.13 9.31 9.99
C ILE A 63 5.08 8.66 11.00
N GLN A 64 6.30 8.34 10.59
CA GLN A 64 7.31 7.74 11.46
C GLN A 64 7.66 8.65 12.63
N ARG A 65 7.85 9.95 12.36
CA ARG A 65 8.18 10.98 13.35
C ARG A 65 7.04 11.15 14.34
N GLU A 66 5.82 11.38 13.85
CA GLU A 66 4.63 11.54 14.70
C GLU A 66 4.37 10.29 15.56
N ALA A 67 4.58 9.10 14.99
CA ALA A 67 4.46 7.85 15.74
C ALA A 67 5.56 7.70 16.81
N ALA A 68 6.78 8.19 16.54
CA ALA A 68 7.87 8.22 17.53
C ALA A 68 7.52 9.16 18.68
N GLU A 69 7.12 10.39 18.38
CA GLU A 69 6.74 11.40 19.39
C GLU A 69 5.58 10.92 20.26
N ALA A 70 4.55 10.33 19.65
CA ALA A 70 3.44 9.74 20.40
C ALA A 70 3.92 8.62 21.32
N SER A 71 4.83 7.75 20.85
CA SER A 71 5.40 6.67 21.67
C SER A 71 6.30 7.19 22.80
N MET A 72 7.02 8.30 22.60
CA MET A 72 7.80 8.97 23.64
C MET A 72 6.90 9.58 24.73
N LYS A 73 5.82 10.26 24.33
CA LYS A 73 4.81 10.79 25.27
C LYS A 73 4.18 9.67 26.10
N LEU A 74 3.83 8.56 25.47
CA LEU A 74 3.33 7.38 26.17
C LEU A 74 4.37 6.75 27.10
N ALA A 75 5.66 6.81 26.77
CA ALA A 75 6.72 6.31 27.63
C ALA A 75 6.85 7.13 28.92
N GLN A 76 6.65 8.46 28.84
CA GLN A 76 6.62 9.33 30.01
C GLN A 76 5.42 9.01 30.92
N GLU A 77 4.25 8.72 30.32
CA GLU A 77 3.03 8.42 31.06
C GLU A 77 2.99 7.00 31.65
N ARG A 78 3.53 6.00 30.93
CA ARG A 78 3.30 4.58 31.20
C ARG A 78 4.58 3.76 31.37
N GLY A 79 5.74 4.39 31.24
CA GLY A 79 7.05 3.73 31.15
C GLY A 79 7.37 3.23 29.74
N VAL A 80 8.65 2.99 29.47
CA VAL A 80 9.13 2.36 28.22
C VAL A 80 8.58 0.93 28.06
N PHE A 81 8.71 0.34 26.86
CA PHE A 81 8.36 -1.08 26.69
C PHE A 81 9.22 -1.98 27.62
N PRO A 82 8.68 -3.07 28.19
CA PRO A 82 9.39 -3.86 29.20
C PRO A 82 10.75 -4.44 28.74
N ALA A 83 10.91 -4.79 27.47
CA ALA A 83 12.18 -5.24 26.91
C ALA A 83 13.09 -4.12 26.39
N PHE A 84 13.00 -2.91 26.98
CA PHE A 84 13.81 -1.77 26.56
C PHE A 84 15.30 -2.04 26.77
N GLU A 85 15.69 -2.58 27.91
CA GLU A 85 17.08 -2.93 28.24
C GLU A 85 17.64 -3.94 27.22
N GLY A 86 18.81 -3.65 26.66
CA GLY A 86 19.43 -4.45 25.59
C GLY A 86 18.80 -4.29 24.20
N SER A 87 17.84 -3.37 24.02
CA SER A 87 17.26 -3.07 22.70
C SER A 87 18.12 -2.08 21.90
N THR A 88 17.77 -1.85 20.63
CA THR A 88 18.41 -0.82 19.79
C THR A 88 18.25 0.61 20.31
N TYR A 89 17.33 0.84 21.25
CA TYR A 89 17.12 2.13 21.91
C TYR A 89 17.92 2.26 23.22
N ASP A 90 18.50 1.17 23.73
CA ASP A 90 19.26 1.15 24.97
C ASP A 90 20.70 1.60 24.76
N ARG A 91 20.85 2.89 24.47
CA ARG A 91 22.12 3.57 24.27
C ARG A 91 22.06 4.98 24.89
N PRO A 92 23.20 5.62 25.20
CA PRO A 92 23.23 6.91 25.90
C PRO A 92 22.41 8.02 25.23
N ASP A 93 22.33 8.03 23.90
CA ASP A 93 21.59 8.98 23.05
C ASP A 93 20.25 8.41 22.54
N GLY A 94 19.82 7.27 23.08
CA GLY A 94 18.62 6.56 22.63
C GLY A 94 17.33 7.22 23.12
N ILE A 95 16.35 7.35 22.23
CA ILE A 95 15.01 7.82 22.59
C ILE A 95 14.31 6.81 23.53
N LYS A 96 13.60 7.31 24.54
CA LYS A 96 12.78 6.49 25.43
C LYS A 96 11.38 6.37 24.84
N VAL A 97 10.99 5.17 24.43
CA VAL A 97 9.73 4.90 23.70
C VAL A 97 8.90 3.81 24.37
N ARG A 98 7.58 3.90 24.22
CA ARG A 98 6.61 2.92 24.74
C ARG A 98 6.54 1.65 23.89
N ASN A 99 6.91 1.71 22.63
CA ASN A 99 6.71 0.65 21.64
C ASN A 99 8.03 0.36 20.92
N ALA A 100 8.45 -0.92 20.86
CA ALA A 100 9.71 -1.30 20.21
C ALA A 100 9.71 -1.00 18.69
N THR A 101 8.58 -1.20 18.02
CA THR A 101 8.35 -0.76 16.64
C THR A 101 7.03 -0.02 16.56
N ARG A 102 6.92 0.94 15.62
CA ARG A 102 5.72 1.76 15.47
C ARG A 102 5.04 1.70 14.12
N THR A 103 5.77 1.41 13.05
CA THR A 103 5.27 1.56 11.67
C THR A 103 5.42 0.27 10.88
N THR A 104 4.41 -0.01 10.06
CA THR A 104 4.34 -1.15 9.13
C THR A 104 3.37 -0.78 8.01
N ILE A 105 3.65 -1.17 6.77
CA ILE A 105 2.63 -1.10 5.71
C ILE A 105 2.04 -2.50 5.55
N ALA A 106 0.80 -2.66 6.00
CA ALA A 106 0.05 -3.91 5.89
C ALA A 106 -0.96 -3.82 4.73
N PRO A 107 -1.41 -4.96 4.17
CA PRO A 107 -2.55 -4.98 3.27
C PRO A 107 -3.79 -4.38 3.96
N THR A 108 -4.52 -3.53 3.26
CA THR A 108 -5.74 -2.91 3.80
C THR A 108 -7.01 -3.32 3.05
N GLY A 109 -7.01 -4.46 2.37
CA GLY A 109 -8.08 -4.85 1.43
C GLY A 109 -9.51 -4.57 1.89
N THR A 110 -9.94 -5.10 3.04
CA THR A 110 -11.30 -4.82 3.55
C THR A 110 -11.46 -3.41 4.11
N LEU A 111 -10.40 -2.86 4.75
CA LEU A 111 -10.45 -1.53 5.36
C LEU A 111 -10.57 -0.42 4.32
N SER A 112 -9.90 -0.58 3.17
CA SER A 112 -9.92 0.39 2.08
C SER A 112 -11.28 0.39 1.37
N ILE A 113 -11.97 -0.75 1.29
CA ILE A 113 -13.37 -0.81 0.83
C ILE A 113 -14.29 -0.02 1.77
N ILE A 114 -14.13 -0.18 3.09
CA ILE A 114 -14.93 0.57 4.08
C ILE A 114 -14.64 2.07 3.97
N ALA A 115 -13.37 2.44 3.76
CA ALA A 115 -12.95 3.83 3.64
C ALA A 115 -13.21 4.43 2.24
N GLY A 116 -13.57 3.61 1.25
CA GLY A 116 -13.76 4.06 -0.14
C GLY A 116 -12.48 4.55 -0.81
N CYS A 117 -11.33 3.95 -0.50
CA CYS A 117 -10.02 4.38 -1.03
C CYS A 117 -9.19 3.21 -1.59
N SER A 118 -8.06 3.52 -2.21
CA SER A 118 -7.09 2.53 -2.68
C SER A 118 -6.45 1.76 -1.50
N SER A 119 -6.03 0.52 -1.75
CA SER A 119 -5.47 -0.34 -0.69
C SER A 119 -4.00 -0.02 -0.43
N GLY A 120 -3.64 0.22 0.83
CA GLY A 120 -2.26 0.36 1.27
C GLY A 120 -1.50 1.42 0.48
N ILE A 121 -0.36 0.99 -0.07
CA ILE A 121 0.43 1.75 -1.03
C ILE A 121 0.31 1.18 -2.44
N GLU A 122 -0.76 0.44 -2.75
CA GLU A 122 -0.92 -0.15 -4.08
C GLU A 122 -1.41 0.88 -5.10
N PRO A 123 -0.96 0.79 -6.37
CA PRO A 123 -1.59 1.51 -7.47
C PRO A 123 -3.01 0.99 -7.69
N LEU A 124 -3.79 1.71 -8.49
CA LEU A 124 -5.10 1.23 -8.92
C LEU A 124 -4.95 -0.08 -9.68
N PHE A 125 -5.73 -1.10 -9.31
CA PHE A 125 -5.73 -2.37 -10.02
C PHE A 125 -6.47 -2.27 -11.37
N ALA A 126 -7.60 -1.57 -11.37
CA ALA A 126 -8.42 -1.29 -12.53
C ALA A 126 -9.13 0.06 -12.36
N LEU A 127 -9.40 0.76 -13.46
CA LEU A 127 -10.16 2.01 -13.48
C LEU A 127 -11.67 1.76 -13.51
N SER A 128 -12.08 0.61 -14.03
CA SER A 128 -13.46 0.14 -13.98
C SER A 128 -13.48 -1.38 -13.85
N TYR A 129 -14.49 -1.91 -13.15
CA TYR A 129 -14.67 -3.34 -12.97
C TYR A 129 -16.15 -3.72 -13.02
N ILE A 130 -16.42 -4.98 -13.41
CA ILE A 130 -17.75 -5.54 -13.42
C ILE A 130 -18.05 -6.15 -12.05
N ARG A 131 -19.07 -5.62 -11.38
CA ARG A 131 -19.61 -6.21 -10.16
C ARG A 131 -20.85 -7.03 -10.50
N ASN A 132 -20.81 -8.33 -10.20
CA ASN A 132 -21.97 -9.21 -10.31
C ASN A 132 -22.92 -8.92 -9.14
N ILE A 133 -24.14 -8.48 -9.45
CA ILE A 133 -25.21 -8.23 -8.48
C ILE A 133 -26.10 -9.47 -8.40
N LEU A 134 -26.84 -9.57 -7.29
CA LEU A 134 -27.98 -10.49 -7.16
C LEU A 134 -28.89 -10.38 -8.40
N ASP A 135 -29.45 -11.51 -8.82
CA ASP A 135 -30.26 -11.68 -10.04
C ASP A 135 -29.49 -11.69 -11.38
N GLY A 136 -28.15 -11.76 -11.34
CA GLY A 136 -27.33 -11.94 -12.54
C GLY A 136 -27.10 -10.66 -13.35
N ALA A 137 -27.52 -9.50 -12.84
CA ALA A 137 -27.21 -8.20 -13.41
C ALA A 137 -25.73 -7.86 -13.19
N GLN A 138 -25.10 -7.32 -14.23
CA GLN A 138 -23.73 -6.80 -14.17
C GLN A 138 -23.78 -5.27 -14.04
N LEU A 139 -23.11 -4.74 -13.02
CA LEU A 139 -22.94 -3.30 -12.86
C LEU A 139 -21.49 -2.93 -13.13
N VAL A 140 -21.30 -1.95 -13.99
CA VAL A 140 -20.00 -1.32 -14.22
C VAL A 140 -19.75 -0.34 -13.08
N GLU A 141 -18.77 -0.63 -12.25
CA GLU A 141 -18.30 0.25 -11.18
C GLU A 141 -17.02 0.94 -11.67
N VAL A 142 -16.96 2.26 -11.55
CA VAL A 142 -15.86 3.10 -12.06
C VAL A 142 -15.15 3.74 -10.88
N ASN A 143 -13.83 3.88 -10.96
CA ASN A 143 -13.07 4.66 -9.99
C ASN A 143 -13.61 6.11 -9.97
N PRO A 144 -14.00 6.64 -8.80
CA PRO A 144 -14.69 7.93 -8.72
C PRO A 144 -13.83 9.10 -9.22
N TYR A 145 -12.52 9.09 -8.94
CA TYR A 145 -11.60 10.13 -9.41
C TYR A 145 -11.45 10.09 -10.93
N PHE A 146 -11.37 8.90 -11.51
CA PHE A 146 -11.31 8.75 -12.97
C PHE A 146 -12.61 9.21 -13.65
N GLU A 147 -13.76 8.85 -13.09
CA GLU A 147 -15.06 9.27 -13.60
C GLU A 147 -15.22 10.80 -13.58
N GLU A 148 -14.82 11.45 -12.49
CA GLU A 148 -14.85 12.90 -12.36
C GLU A 148 -13.95 13.59 -13.39
N VAL A 149 -12.72 13.10 -13.55
CA VAL A 149 -11.78 13.64 -14.56
C VAL A 149 -12.30 13.40 -15.97
N ALA A 150 -12.86 12.23 -16.26
CA ALA A 150 -13.43 11.92 -17.56
C ALA A 150 -14.61 12.82 -17.93
N LYS A 151 -15.47 13.11 -16.96
CA LYS A 151 -16.62 14.01 -17.15
C LYS A 151 -16.19 15.46 -17.33
N SER A 152 -15.24 15.93 -16.52
CA SER A 152 -14.76 17.32 -16.56
C SER A 152 -13.92 17.63 -17.82
N GLU A 153 -13.13 16.68 -18.29
CA GLU A 153 -12.32 16.82 -19.52
C GLU A 153 -13.09 16.41 -20.80
N GLY A 154 -14.36 15.96 -20.67
CA GLY A 154 -15.26 15.74 -21.79
C GLY A 154 -15.02 14.47 -22.61
N PHE A 155 -14.31 13.48 -22.07
CA PHE A 155 -14.05 12.19 -22.75
C PHE A 155 -14.83 11.01 -22.14
N TYR A 156 -15.66 11.26 -21.12
CA TYR A 156 -16.51 10.22 -20.52
C TYR A 156 -17.51 9.63 -21.53
N SER A 157 -17.58 8.30 -21.61
CA SER A 157 -18.66 7.59 -22.28
C SER A 157 -18.92 6.24 -21.61
N ASP A 158 -20.16 5.74 -21.68
CA ASP A 158 -20.49 4.40 -21.15
C ASP A 158 -19.72 3.30 -21.89
N GLU A 159 -19.43 3.51 -23.19
CA GLU A 159 -18.60 2.62 -24.00
C GLU A 159 -17.16 2.55 -23.46
N LEU A 160 -16.56 3.70 -23.10
CA LEU A 160 -15.23 3.76 -22.48
C LEU A 160 -15.21 2.97 -21.17
N MET A 161 -16.21 3.17 -20.31
CA MET A 161 -16.28 2.46 -19.03
C MET A 161 -16.44 0.94 -19.22
N GLN A 162 -17.25 0.52 -20.20
CA GLN A 162 -17.38 -0.89 -20.56
C GLN A 162 -16.08 -1.49 -21.13
N GLN A 163 -15.36 -0.76 -21.97
CA GLN A 163 -14.06 -1.19 -22.50
C GLN A 163 -13.04 -1.41 -21.39
N LEU A 164 -12.93 -0.45 -20.46
CA LEU A 164 -12.04 -0.56 -19.30
C LEU A 164 -12.44 -1.70 -18.37
N ALA A 165 -13.74 -1.87 -18.09
CA ALA A 165 -14.25 -2.98 -17.29
C ALA A 165 -14.03 -4.36 -17.93
N ALA A 166 -13.96 -4.41 -19.27
CA ALA A 166 -13.61 -5.60 -20.04
C ALA A 166 -12.09 -5.86 -20.11
N GLY A 167 -11.27 -5.00 -19.52
CA GLY A 167 -9.80 -5.15 -19.44
C GLY A 167 -9.00 -4.39 -20.50
N ALA A 168 -9.60 -3.44 -21.22
CA ALA A 168 -8.83 -2.54 -22.07
C ALA A 168 -7.88 -1.66 -21.23
N HIS A 169 -6.69 -1.38 -21.76
CA HIS A 169 -5.78 -0.42 -21.15
C HIS A 169 -6.09 1.00 -21.61
N LEU A 170 -6.17 1.94 -20.68
CA LEU A 170 -6.49 3.34 -20.99
C LEU A 170 -5.51 3.96 -21.99
N ARG A 171 -4.24 3.53 -21.95
CA ARG A 171 -3.19 4.00 -22.87
C ARG A 171 -3.52 3.70 -24.35
N ASP A 172 -4.24 2.62 -24.62
CA ASP A 172 -4.57 2.13 -25.96
C ASP A 172 -5.87 2.74 -26.51
N ILE A 173 -6.55 3.59 -25.73
CA ILE A 173 -7.82 4.22 -26.11
C ILE A 173 -7.57 5.58 -26.74
N ASP A 174 -8.12 5.79 -27.94
CA ASP A 174 -8.07 7.07 -28.65
C ASP A 174 -8.99 8.12 -27.99
N GLY A 175 -8.62 9.40 -28.13
CA GLY A 175 -9.43 10.52 -27.62
C GLY A 175 -9.25 10.84 -26.12
N VAL A 176 -8.49 10.02 -25.38
CA VAL A 176 -8.08 10.34 -24.00
C VAL A 176 -6.76 11.11 -24.00
N PRO A 177 -6.65 12.28 -23.34
CA PRO A 177 -5.40 13.04 -23.30
C PRO A 177 -4.25 12.28 -22.63
N ASP A 178 -3.02 12.41 -23.15
CA ASP A 178 -1.83 11.71 -22.63
C ASP A 178 -1.55 12.00 -21.16
N LYS A 179 -1.84 13.23 -20.69
CA LYS A 179 -1.74 13.59 -19.26
C LYS A 179 -2.60 12.68 -18.37
N ILE A 180 -3.80 12.32 -18.85
CA ILE A 180 -4.74 11.48 -18.10
C ILE A 180 -4.30 10.03 -18.17
N LYS A 181 -3.87 9.55 -19.35
CA LYS A 181 -3.28 8.21 -19.51
C LYS A 181 -2.10 8.00 -18.56
N ARG A 182 -1.25 9.02 -18.42
CA ARG A 182 -0.10 8.99 -17.51
C ARG A 182 -0.50 8.99 -16.03
N LEU A 183 -1.55 9.72 -15.67
CA LEU A 183 -2.02 9.85 -14.29
C LEU A 183 -2.72 8.58 -13.78
N PHE A 184 -3.55 7.96 -14.63
CA PHE A 184 -4.39 6.81 -14.29
C PHE A 184 -3.77 5.47 -14.71
N VAL A 185 -2.46 5.32 -14.54
CA VAL A 185 -1.77 4.03 -14.77
C VAL A 185 -2.25 2.98 -13.77
N THR A 186 -2.45 1.76 -14.27
CA THR A 186 -2.87 0.62 -13.44
C THR A 186 -1.69 -0.26 -13.05
N ALA A 187 -1.93 -1.14 -12.08
CA ALA A 187 -0.93 -2.01 -11.50
C ALA A 187 -0.20 -2.92 -12.51
N HIS A 188 -0.83 -3.26 -13.65
CA HIS A 188 -0.23 -4.09 -14.70
C HIS A 188 0.54 -3.27 -15.75
N GLU A 189 0.33 -1.96 -15.77
CA GLU A 189 1.02 -1.04 -16.69
C GLU A 189 2.32 -0.49 -16.09
N ILE A 190 2.47 -0.55 -14.77
CA ILE A 190 3.66 -0.12 -14.03
C ILE A 190 4.73 -1.21 -14.12
N THR A 191 5.96 -0.81 -14.44
CA THR A 191 7.06 -1.77 -14.55
C THR A 191 7.46 -2.36 -13.19
N PRO A 192 7.98 -3.60 -13.13
CA PRO A 192 8.42 -4.21 -11.88
C PRO A 192 9.42 -3.35 -11.10
N GLU A 193 10.33 -2.67 -11.80
CA GLU A 193 11.28 -1.73 -11.22
C GLU A 193 10.57 -0.62 -10.42
N TRP A 194 9.57 0.04 -10.99
CA TRP A 194 8.82 1.10 -10.31
C TRP A 194 8.05 0.59 -9.08
N HIS A 195 7.53 -0.64 -9.13
CA HIS A 195 6.94 -1.26 -7.94
C HIS A 195 7.96 -1.40 -6.80
N VAL A 196 9.16 -1.89 -7.10
CA VAL A 196 10.25 -2.06 -6.12
C VAL A 196 10.69 -0.71 -5.56
N ARG A 197 10.91 0.28 -6.43
CA ARG A 197 11.32 1.64 -6.04
C ARG A 197 10.30 2.29 -5.12
N MET A 198 9.01 2.15 -5.41
CA MET A 198 7.95 2.67 -4.55
C MET A 198 7.92 1.95 -3.19
N GLN A 199 8.11 0.63 -3.17
CA GLN A 199 8.23 -0.10 -1.92
C GLN A 199 9.42 0.41 -1.08
N ALA A 200 10.55 0.67 -1.74
CA ALA A 200 11.76 1.17 -1.09
C ALA A 200 11.60 2.56 -0.49
N ALA A 201 10.92 3.47 -1.20
CA ALA A 201 10.57 4.79 -0.70
C ALA A 201 9.84 4.71 0.66
N PHE A 202 8.82 3.86 0.78
CA PHE A 202 8.14 3.62 2.06
C PHE A 202 9.00 2.87 3.08
N GLN A 203 9.86 1.94 2.64
CA GLN A 203 10.65 1.09 3.54
C GLN A 203 11.67 1.91 4.35
N LYS A 204 12.18 3.03 3.80
CA LYS A 204 13.11 3.97 4.46
C LYS A 204 12.61 4.43 5.84
N SER A 205 11.31 4.70 5.96
CA SER A 205 10.68 5.22 7.19
C SER A 205 9.77 4.19 7.89
N THR A 206 9.95 2.90 7.59
CA THR A 206 9.14 1.80 8.15
C THR A 206 9.96 0.86 9.03
N HIS A 207 9.55 0.69 10.30
CA HIS A 207 10.26 -0.20 11.25
C HIS A 207 10.15 -1.67 10.89
N ASN A 208 8.93 -2.13 10.60
CA ASN A 208 8.68 -3.49 10.16
C ASN A 208 8.82 -3.54 8.61
N ALA A 209 8.11 -4.46 7.96
CA ALA A 209 8.13 -4.60 6.51
C ALA A 209 7.04 -3.75 5.81
N VAL A 210 7.19 -3.61 4.50
CA VAL A 210 6.20 -3.01 3.61
C VAL A 210 5.56 -4.12 2.77
N SER A 211 4.24 -4.23 2.85
CA SER A 211 3.46 -5.12 1.99
C SER A 211 3.06 -4.37 0.73
N LYS A 212 3.73 -4.71 -0.38
CA LYS A 212 3.40 -4.24 -1.72
C LYS A 212 3.60 -5.36 -2.72
N THR A 213 2.67 -5.50 -3.65
CA THR A 213 2.77 -6.45 -4.76
C THR A 213 3.51 -5.84 -5.94
N VAL A 214 4.50 -6.57 -6.46
CA VAL A 214 5.08 -6.38 -7.79
C VAL A 214 4.29 -7.24 -8.76
N ASN A 215 3.49 -6.62 -9.62
CA ASN A 215 2.73 -7.35 -10.63
C ASN A 215 3.61 -7.59 -11.87
N PHE A 216 3.52 -8.80 -12.41
CA PHE A 216 4.23 -9.21 -13.60
C PHE A 216 3.24 -9.70 -14.65
N PRO A 217 3.51 -9.45 -15.95
CA PRO A 217 2.74 -10.05 -17.02
C PRO A 217 2.92 -11.58 -17.03
N GLN A 218 1.99 -12.28 -17.66
CA GLN A 218 2.04 -13.74 -17.86
C GLN A 218 3.38 -14.16 -18.49
N GLU A 219 3.94 -13.36 -19.38
CA GLU A 219 5.13 -13.68 -20.17
C GLU A 219 6.44 -13.52 -19.38
N ALA A 220 6.38 -12.97 -18.16
CA ALA A 220 7.56 -12.75 -17.33
C ALA A 220 8.37 -14.03 -17.12
N THR A 221 9.69 -13.90 -17.32
CA THR A 221 10.66 -14.98 -17.23
C THR A 221 11.13 -15.21 -15.79
N ARG A 222 11.91 -16.28 -15.57
CA ARG A 222 12.51 -16.52 -14.26
C ARG A 222 13.58 -15.47 -13.94
N GLU A 223 14.26 -15.00 -14.98
CA GLU A 223 15.28 -13.97 -14.93
C GLU A 223 14.69 -12.63 -14.50
N ASP A 224 13.56 -12.21 -15.09
CA ASP A 224 12.84 -10.98 -14.69
C ASP A 224 12.44 -11.03 -13.20
N ILE A 225 11.98 -12.19 -12.74
CA ILE A 225 11.61 -12.41 -11.33
C ILE A 225 12.85 -12.36 -10.43
N ALA A 226 13.96 -12.99 -10.84
CA ALA A 226 15.19 -13.03 -10.08
C ALA A 226 15.78 -11.62 -9.91
N GLU A 227 15.73 -10.80 -10.96
CA GLU A 227 16.17 -9.40 -10.93
C GLU A 227 15.43 -8.58 -9.87
N VAL A 228 14.12 -8.76 -9.74
CA VAL A 228 13.34 -8.08 -8.69
C VAL A 228 13.76 -8.51 -7.28
N TYR A 229 14.03 -9.79 -7.05
CA TYR A 229 14.54 -10.25 -5.75
C TYR A 229 15.91 -9.65 -5.44
N MET A 230 16.82 -9.61 -6.42
CA MET A 230 18.15 -9.02 -6.26
C MET A 230 18.08 -7.52 -6.01
N THR A 231 17.27 -6.80 -6.79
CA THR A 231 17.04 -5.35 -6.61
C THR A 231 16.46 -5.06 -5.23
N ALA A 232 15.49 -5.84 -4.77
CA ALA A 232 14.92 -5.69 -3.42
C ALA A 232 15.97 -5.90 -2.32
N TYR A 233 16.83 -6.89 -2.48
CA TYR A 233 17.94 -7.15 -1.57
C TYR A 233 18.94 -5.98 -1.55
N GLU A 234 19.35 -5.50 -2.72
CA GLU A 234 20.28 -4.36 -2.87
C GLU A 234 19.71 -3.07 -2.27
N GLN A 235 18.40 -2.85 -2.37
CA GLN A 235 17.70 -1.71 -1.76
C GLN A 235 17.39 -1.91 -0.25
N GLY A 236 17.80 -3.03 0.35
CA GLY A 236 17.62 -3.30 1.77
C GLY A 236 16.16 -3.54 2.18
N LEU A 237 15.32 -4.01 1.25
CA LEU A 237 13.94 -4.34 1.55
C LEU A 237 13.84 -5.55 2.48
N LYS A 238 12.94 -5.48 3.47
CA LYS A 238 12.78 -6.54 4.49
C LYS A 238 11.93 -7.71 4.01
N GLY A 239 11.37 -7.61 2.82
CA GLY A 239 10.53 -8.59 2.16
C GLY A 239 10.05 -8.03 0.83
N ILE A 240 9.55 -8.89 -0.04
CA ILE A 240 8.95 -8.51 -1.31
C ILE A 240 7.87 -9.51 -1.68
N THR A 241 6.81 -9.04 -2.33
CA THR A 241 5.74 -9.90 -2.83
C THR A 241 5.67 -9.76 -4.34
N ILE A 242 5.73 -10.88 -5.04
CA ILE A 242 5.56 -10.92 -6.50
C ILE A 242 4.23 -11.59 -6.82
N TYR A 243 3.59 -11.11 -7.87
CA TYR A 243 2.45 -11.78 -8.47
C TYR A 243 2.63 -11.80 -9.98
N ARG A 244 2.85 -12.98 -10.54
CA ARG A 244 2.85 -13.20 -11.99
C ARG A 244 1.45 -13.53 -12.44
N ASP A 245 0.94 -12.79 -13.40
CA ASP A 245 -0.41 -13.02 -13.91
C ASP A 245 -0.59 -14.48 -14.37
N ARG A 246 -1.77 -15.02 -14.09
CA ARG A 246 -2.19 -16.42 -14.33
C ARG A 246 -1.34 -17.49 -13.65
N SER A 247 -0.56 -17.14 -12.63
CA SER A 247 0.15 -18.12 -11.79
C SER A 247 -0.76 -18.89 -10.82
N ARG A 248 -2.04 -18.50 -10.66
CA ARG A 248 -3.05 -19.18 -9.84
C ARG A 248 -4.34 -19.40 -10.64
N GLU A 249 -4.98 -20.56 -10.46
CA GLU A 249 -6.22 -20.94 -11.16
C GLU A 249 -7.43 -20.06 -10.80
N ALA A 250 -7.46 -19.49 -9.59
CA ALA A 250 -8.48 -18.54 -9.15
C ALA A 250 -7.80 -17.24 -8.69
N GLN A 251 -8.19 -16.12 -9.30
CA GLN A 251 -7.72 -14.78 -8.93
C GLN A 251 -8.87 -13.99 -8.27
N VAL A 252 -8.54 -13.22 -7.23
CA VAL A 252 -9.55 -12.42 -6.50
C VAL A 252 -9.94 -11.17 -7.29
N LEU A 253 -9.03 -10.65 -8.11
CA LEU A 253 -9.23 -9.53 -9.00
C LEU A 253 -8.80 -9.95 -10.40
N THR A 254 -9.73 -9.94 -11.36
CA THR A 254 -9.47 -10.16 -12.79
C THR A 254 -10.00 -8.96 -13.58
N THR A 255 -9.21 -8.48 -14.53
CA THR A 255 -9.69 -7.55 -15.58
C THR A 255 -10.09 -8.39 -16.78
N GLY A 256 -11.39 -8.60 -17.02
CA GLY A 256 -11.90 -9.29 -18.21
C GLY A 256 -11.50 -10.78 -18.34
N ARG A 257 -12.43 -11.67 -17.96
CA ARG A 257 -12.39 -13.15 -18.06
C ARG A 257 -11.19 -13.87 -17.42
#